data_AF-A0A2A5JPJ6-F1
#
_entry.id   AF-A0A2A5JPJ6-F1
#
_cell.length_a   1.000
_cell.length_b   1.000
_cell.length_c   1.000
_cell.angle_alpha   90.00
_cell.angle_beta   90.00
_cell.angle_gamma   90.00
#
_symmetry.space_group_name_H-M   'P 1'
#
loop_
_entity.id
_entity.type
_entity.pdbx_description
1 polymer ?
#
loop_
_entity_poly.entity_id
_entity_poly.type
_entity_poly.pdbx_seq_one_letter_code
_entity_poly.pdbx_strand_id
1 'polypeptide(L)'
;MKSLIDSNTIYFTGESGELSSVLSPWQAKISSGNQAYKSQAFLRARDEYYAALSLATRILDEFLLCQKDSVVMNAIEHSLPAVVVSAHNLADTFIALEQPKRACQQLISVHFKIHAVYCQFDTELAPLALHHLHKTRQALIHFAQRYPHLPELVHQINDALLRTHLHAPVLH
;
A
#
# COMPACT_ATOMS: atom_id res chain seq x y z
N MET A 1 20.92 -10.49 -4.20
CA MET A 1 20.26 -9.72 -3.13
C MET A 1 20.33 -8.26 -3.52
N LYS A 2 19.32 -7.74 -4.23
CA LYS A 2 19.24 -6.35 -4.67
C LYS A 2 18.14 -5.70 -3.84
N SER A 3 18.57 -4.89 -2.88
CA SER A 3 17.71 -4.07 -2.02
C SER A 3 16.90 -3.13 -2.91
N LEU A 4 15.57 -3.27 -2.94
CA LEU A 4 14.63 -2.29 -3.50
C LEU A 4 14.48 -1.08 -2.55
N ILE A 5 15.60 -0.57 -2.05
CA ILE A 5 15.68 0.79 -1.49
C ILE A 5 16.05 1.69 -2.67
N ASP A 6 15.15 1.80 -3.64
CA ASP A 6 15.15 2.98 -4.49
C ASP A 6 14.29 4.02 -3.80
N SER A 7 15.02 4.89 -3.12
CA SER A 7 14.58 6.16 -2.56
C SER A 7 13.99 7.01 -3.68
N ASN A 8 12.69 6.86 -3.96
CA ASN A 8 11.96 7.90 -4.68
C ASN A 8 11.34 8.84 -3.65
N THR A 9 12.18 9.79 -3.25
CA THR A 9 11.84 11.09 -2.69
C THR A 9 10.62 11.65 -3.38
N ILE A 10 9.49 11.72 -2.68
CA ILE A 10 8.37 12.56 -3.09
C ILE A 10 8.81 13.99 -2.83
N TYR A 11 9.20 14.71 -3.89
CA TYR A 11 9.45 16.14 -3.83
C TYR A 11 8.10 16.84 -3.60
N PHE A 12 7.89 17.31 -2.37
CA PHE A 12 6.77 18.19 -2.04
C PHE A 12 7.09 19.60 -2.55
N THR A 13 6.56 19.96 -3.71
CA THR A 13 6.58 21.36 -4.17
C THR A 13 5.21 22.00 -3.95
N GLY A 14 5.12 22.79 -2.87
CA GLY A 14 4.52 24.12 -2.93
C GLY A 14 3.00 24.25 -3.03
N GLU A 15 2.24 23.61 -2.14
CA GLU A 15 0.89 24.04 -1.67
C GLU A 15 0.46 23.22 -0.42
N SER A 16 1.44 22.65 0.27
CA SER A 16 1.35 21.37 0.99
C SER A 16 1.34 21.48 2.52
N GLY A 17 1.16 22.68 3.09
CA GLY A 17 1.30 22.91 4.54
C GLY A 17 0.29 22.11 5.38
N GLU A 18 -0.98 22.13 4.99
CA GLU A 18 -2.05 21.45 5.74
C GLU A 18 -2.03 19.93 5.53
N LEU A 19 -1.78 19.46 4.31
CA LEU A 19 -1.73 18.03 4.02
C LEU A 19 -0.47 17.35 4.59
N SER A 20 0.66 18.07 4.60
CA SER A 20 1.86 17.68 5.34
C SER A 20 1.55 17.47 6.83
N SER A 21 0.70 18.32 7.43
CA SER A 21 0.30 18.17 8.83
C SER A 21 -0.51 16.88 9.08
N VAL A 22 -1.43 16.52 8.17
CA VAL A 22 -2.31 15.35 8.30
C VAL A 22 -1.53 14.04 8.24
N LEU A 23 -0.56 13.94 7.34
CA LEU A 23 0.29 12.76 7.20
C LEU A 23 1.54 12.78 8.10
N SER A 24 1.80 13.85 8.84
CA SER A 24 2.96 13.94 9.74
C SER A 24 3.04 12.79 10.76
N PRO A 25 1.94 12.29 11.37
CA PRO A 25 2.03 11.16 12.29
C PRO A 25 2.39 9.87 11.54
N TRP A 26 1.90 9.69 10.32
CA TRP A 26 2.27 8.57 9.45
C TRP A 26 3.76 8.62 9.08
N GLN A 27 4.28 9.79 8.69
CA GLN A 27 5.69 9.98 8.33
C GLN A 27 6.63 9.65 9.51
N ALA A 28 6.26 10.04 10.73
CA ALA A 28 7.01 9.70 11.93
C ALA A 28 7.05 8.18 12.16
N LYS A 29 5.92 7.48 11.96
CA LYS A 29 5.84 6.03 12.06
C LYS A 29 6.65 5.30 10.99
N ILE A 30 6.58 5.75 9.74
CA ILE A 30 7.43 5.20 8.67
C ILE A 30 8.91 5.39 8.98
N SER A 31 9.30 6.57 9.47
CA SER A 31 10.70 6.85 9.81
C SER A 31 11.20 5.97 10.96
N SER A 32 10.43 5.83 12.04
CA SER A 32 10.75 4.93 13.16
C SER A 32 10.82 3.46 12.72
N GLY A 33 9.85 3.03 11.90
CA GLY A 33 9.81 1.68 11.33
C GLY A 33 11.03 1.38 10.46
N ASN A 34 11.41 2.32 9.59
CA ASN A 34 12.61 2.20 8.74
C ASN A 34 13.89 2.12 9.56
N GLN A 35 14.01 2.93 10.63
CA GLN A 35 15.16 2.86 11.53
C GLN A 35 15.23 1.51 12.26
N ALA A 36 14.10 1.04 12.78
CA ALA A 36 14.01 -0.25 13.45
C ALA A 36 14.34 -1.41 12.50
N TYR A 37 13.81 -1.40 11.27
CA TYR A 37 14.06 -2.41 10.26
C TYR A 37 15.55 -2.47 9.88
N LYS A 38 16.18 -1.31 9.61
CA LYS A 38 17.63 -1.22 9.34
C LYS A 38 18.48 -1.75 10.48
N SER A 39 18.01 -1.57 11.72
CA SER A 39 18.66 -2.08 12.93
C SER A 39 18.28 -3.53 13.25
N GLN A 40 17.59 -4.23 12.35
CA GLN A 40 17.09 -5.61 12.52
C GLN A 40 16.15 -5.81 13.72
N ALA A 41 15.61 -4.73 14.27
CA ALA A 41 14.60 -4.76 15.33
C ALA A 41 13.20 -5.02 14.71
N PHE A 42 13.03 -6.17 14.07
CA PHE A 42 11.87 -6.45 13.21
C PHE A 42 10.53 -6.45 13.94
N LEU A 43 10.48 -6.83 15.22
CA LEU A 43 9.26 -6.72 16.02
C LEU A 43 8.83 -5.25 16.22
N ARG A 44 9.81 -4.37 16.49
CA ARG A 44 9.53 -2.93 16.58
C ARG A 44 9.16 -2.35 15.22
N ALA A 45 9.87 -2.74 14.15
CA ALA A 45 9.54 -2.31 12.80
C ALA A 45 8.10 -2.69 12.42
N ARG A 46 7.68 -3.91 12.76
CA ARG A 46 6.32 -4.41 12.56
C ARG A 46 5.30 -3.51 13.24
N ASP A 47 5.51 -3.18 14.51
CA ASP A 47 4.57 -2.37 15.29
C ASP A 47 4.44 -0.95 14.72
N GLU A 48 5.56 -0.36 14.30
CA GLU A 48 5.57 0.97 13.68
C GLU A 48 4.90 0.98 12.29
N TYR A 49 5.17 -0.02 11.44
CA TYR A 49 4.52 -0.13 10.13
C TYR A 49 3.04 -0.50 10.24
N TYR A 50 2.64 -1.28 11.24
CA TYR A 50 1.23 -1.54 11.52
C TYR A 50 0.52 -0.25 11.92
N ALA A 51 1.09 0.54 12.84
CA ALA A 51 0.55 1.85 13.21
C ALA A 51 0.49 2.81 12.02
N ALA A 52 1.54 2.84 11.17
CA ALA A 52 1.54 3.63 9.93
C ALA A 52 0.40 3.22 9.00
N LEU A 53 0.21 1.91 8.77
CA LEU A 53 -0.86 1.40 7.92
C LEU A 53 -2.24 1.77 8.46
N SER A 54 -2.47 1.63 9.77
CA SER A 54 -3.73 2.03 10.41
C SER A 54 -4.02 3.52 10.23
N LEU A 55 -3.02 4.38 10.42
CA LEU A 55 -3.16 5.83 10.24
C LEU A 55 -3.49 6.19 8.79
N ALA A 56 -2.68 5.72 7.83
CA ALA A 56 -2.88 6.02 6.41
C ALA A 56 -4.23 5.49 5.91
N THR A 57 -4.63 4.30 6.37
CA THR A 57 -5.91 3.69 5.99
C THR A 57 -7.08 4.51 6.50
N ARG A 58 -7.04 4.93 7.78
CA ARG A 58 -8.09 5.78 8.36
C ARG A 58 -8.23 7.11 7.61
N ILE A 59 -7.10 7.78 7.35
CA ILE A 59 -7.08 9.06 6.63
C ILE A 59 -7.65 8.88 5.22
N LEU A 60 -7.22 7.85 4.49
CA LEU A 60 -7.76 7.55 3.17
C LEU A 60 -9.28 7.31 3.25
N ASP A 61 -9.74 6.45 4.16
CA ASP A 61 -11.17 6.12 4.28
C ASP A 61 -12.03 7.33 4.64
N GLU A 62 -11.52 8.24 5.49
CA GLU A 62 -12.19 9.51 5.80
C GLU A 62 -12.36 10.38 4.54
N PHE A 63 -11.29 10.59 3.77
CA PHE A 63 -11.36 11.40 2.55
C PHE A 63 -12.15 10.73 1.43
N LEU A 64 -12.21 9.40 1.38
CA LEU A 64 -13.04 8.67 0.42
C LEU A 64 -14.54 8.92 0.64
N LEU A 65 -14.97 9.24 1.86
CA LEU A 65 -16.37 9.56 2.19
C LEU A 65 -16.75 11.02 1.95
N CYS A 66 -15.78 11.94 1.87
CA CYS A 66 -16.04 13.36 1.65
C CYS A 66 -16.48 13.67 0.21
N GLN A 67 -17.23 14.77 0.04
CA GLN A 67 -17.47 15.37 -1.27
C GLN A 67 -16.13 15.69 -1.95
N LYS A 68 -16.02 15.37 -3.24
CA LYS A 68 -14.77 15.55 -3.98
C LYS A 68 -14.61 17.00 -4.40
N ASP A 69 -13.68 17.67 -3.75
CA ASP A 69 -13.11 18.96 -4.16
C ASP A 69 -11.58 18.80 -4.31
N SER A 70 -10.90 19.86 -4.73
CA SER A 70 -9.46 19.82 -4.95
C SER A 70 -8.65 19.44 -3.71
N VAL A 71 -9.10 19.81 -2.51
CA VAL A 71 -8.41 19.52 -1.24
C VAL A 71 -8.54 18.03 -0.89
N VAL A 72 -9.76 17.50 -0.97
CA VAL A 72 -10.04 16.08 -0.72
C VAL A 72 -9.34 15.20 -1.76
N MET A 73 -9.33 15.61 -3.02
CA MET A 73 -8.65 14.89 -4.09
C MET A 73 -7.14 14.84 -3.84
N ASN A 74 -6.51 15.99 -3.55
CA ASN A 74 -5.10 16.05 -3.17
C ASN A 74 -4.79 15.18 -1.93
N ALA A 75 -5.70 15.14 -0.96
CA ALA A 75 -5.54 14.30 0.22
C ALA A 75 -5.57 12.80 -0.09
N ILE A 76 -6.47 12.37 -0.98
CA ILE A 76 -6.51 10.98 -1.46
C ILE A 76 -5.23 10.66 -2.24
N GLU A 77 -4.76 11.59 -3.07
CA GLU A 77 -3.54 11.42 -3.87
C GLU A 77 -2.30 11.10 -3.02
N HIS A 78 -2.25 11.64 -1.80
CA HIS A 78 -1.15 11.39 -0.86
C HIS A 78 -1.42 10.21 0.09
N SER A 79 -2.68 9.97 0.46
CA SER A 79 -3.03 8.92 1.43
C SER A 79 -3.01 7.53 0.80
N LEU A 80 -3.37 7.43 -0.49
CA LEU A 80 -3.36 6.16 -1.21
C LEU A 80 -1.95 5.53 -1.35
N PRO A 81 -0.90 6.25 -1.80
CA PRO A 81 0.46 5.71 -1.76
C PRO A 81 0.95 5.43 -0.34
N ALA A 82 0.55 6.22 0.67
CA ALA A 82 0.92 5.99 2.07
C ALA A 82 0.41 4.63 2.59
N VAL A 83 -0.82 4.24 2.22
CA VAL A 83 -1.38 2.91 2.51
C VAL A 83 -0.54 1.82 1.85
N VAL A 84 -0.23 1.95 0.56
CA VAL A 84 0.55 0.94 -0.18
C VAL A 84 1.94 0.76 0.41
N VAL A 85 2.66 1.86 0.68
CA VAL A 85 4.01 1.82 1.28
C VAL A 85 3.98 1.15 2.65
N SER A 86 3.04 1.52 3.51
CA SER A 86 2.94 0.93 4.86
C SER A 86 2.65 -0.57 4.81
N ALA A 87 1.73 -0.99 3.93
CA ALA A 87 1.37 -2.39 3.77
C ALA A 87 2.53 -3.23 3.22
N HIS A 88 3.28 -2.71 2.23
CA HIS A 88 4.43 -3.41 1.67
C HIS A 88 5.56 -3.53 2.69
N ASN A 89 5.89 -2.45 3.42
CA ASN A 89 6.90 -2.48 4.47
C ASN A 89 6.53 -3.46 5.59
N LEU A 90 5.25 -3.52 5.96
CA LEU A 90 4.74 -4.49 6.94
C LEU A 90 4.85 -5.93 6.41
N ALA A 91 4.55 -6.17 5.13
CA ALA A 91 4.72 -7.48 4.50
C ALA A 91 6.19 -7.91 4.47
N ASP A 92 7.11 -7.02 4.09
CA ASP A 92 8.55 -7.28 4.12
C ASP A 92 9.03 -7.58 5.54
N THR A 93 8.47 -6.90 6.54
CA THR A 93 8.77 -7.19 7.94
C THR A 93 8.24 -8.55 8.39
N PHE A 94 7.07 -8.96 7.93
CA PHE A 94 6.59 -10.34 8.16
C PHE A 94 7.50 -11.37 7.50
N ILE A 95 8.07 -11.08 6.32
CA ILE A 95 9.09 -11.95 5.72
C ILE A 95 10.35 -12.02 6.59
N ALA A 96 10.86 -10.89 7.07
CA ALA A 96 12.03 -10.84 7.95
C ALA A 96 11.81 -11.58 9.29
N LEU A 97 10.56 -11.66 9.74
CA LEU A 97 10.13 -12.42 10.94
C LEU A 97 9.78 -13.88 10.64
N GLU A 98 10.08 -14.40 9.44
CA GLU A 98 9.77 -15.77 9.01
C GLU A 98 8.27 -16.10 9.05
N GLN A 99 7.41 -15.11 8.76
CA GLN A 99 5.95 -15.22 8.77
C GLN A 99 5.35 -15.02 7.36
N PRO A 100 5.67 -15.88 6.37
CA PRO A 100 5.23 -15.71 4.97
C PRO A 100 3.71 -15.72 4.82
N LYS A 101 2.99 -16.48 5.65
CA LYS A 101 1.52 -16.48 5.66
C LYS A 101 0.95 -15.10 5.93
N ARG A 102 1.50 -14.37 6.92
CA ARG A 102 1.04 -13.02 7.27
C ARG A 102 1.43 -11.99 6.21
N ALA A 103 2.62 -12.12 5.64
CA ALA A 103 3.05 -11.29 4.51
C ALA A 103 2.10 -11.46 3.30
N CYS A 104 1.75 -12.70 2.93
CA CYS A 104 0.81 -12.99 1.86
C CYS A 104 -0.57 -12.36 2.13
N GLN A 105 -1.13 -12.56 3.33
CA GLN A 105 -2.40 -11.97 3.75
C GLN A 105 -2.38 -10.44 3.68
N GLN A 106 -1.28 -9.81 4.11
CA GLN A 106 -1.11 -8.36 4.07
C GLN A 106 -1.10 -7.82 2.63
N LEU A 107 -0.37 -8.48 1.72
CA LEU A 107 -0.30 -8.10 0.30
C LEU A 107 -1.67 -8.27 -0.39
N ILE A 108 -2.39 -9.37 -0.12
CA ILE A 108 -3.73 -9.60 -0.66
C ILE A 108 -4.71 -8.53 -0.14
N SER A 109 -4.64 -8.22 1.16
CA SER A 109 -5.51 -7.24 1.79
C SER A 109 -5.35 -5.85 1.18
N VAL A 110 -4.11 -5.37 1.02
CA VAL A 110 -3.89 -4.05 0.39
C VAL A 110 -4.27 -4.06 -1.09
N HIS A 111 -4.04 -5.16 -1.81
CA HIS A 111 -4.46 -5.29 -3.20
C HIS A 111 -5.98 -5.14 -3.37
N PHE A 112 -6.77 -5.83 -2.54
CA PHE A 112 -8.23 -5.68 -2.56
C PHE A 112 -8.68 -4.26 -2.19
N LYS A 113 -8.03 -3.61 -1.22
CA LYS A 113 -8.37 -2.24 -0.84
C LYS A 113 -8.14 -1.27 -2.01
N ILE A 114 -6.99 -1.37 -2.69
CA ILE A 114 -6.71 -0.50 -3.85
C ILE A 114 -7.64 -0.81 -5.03
N HIS A 115 -7.99 -2.09 -5.24
CA HIS A 115 -8.99 -2.47 -6.23
C HIS A 115 -10.37 -1.86 -5.94
N ALA A 116 -10.81 -1.88 -4.68
CA ALA A 116 -12.07 -1.26 -4.27
C ALA A 116 -12.07 0.25 -4.53
N VAL A 117 -10.96 0.94 -4.23
CA VAL A 117 -10.80 2.36 -4.59
C VAL A 117 -10.90 2.54 -6.10
N TYR A 118 -10.17 1.75 -6.89
CA TYR A 118 -10.25 1.83 -8.36
C TYR A 118 -11.68 1.66 -8.90
N CYS A 119 -12.45 0.70 -8.39
CA CYS A 119 -13.82 0.46 -8.84
C CYS A 119 -14.81 1.56 -8.43
N GLN A 120 -14.48 2.39 -7.44
CA GLN A 120 -15.38 3.40 -6.91
C GLN A 120 -15.28 4.75 -7.66
N PHE A 121 -14.22 4.99 -8.43
CA PHE A 121 -13.96 6.31 -9.05
C PHE A 121 -13.78 6.22 -10.56
N ASP A 122 -14.61 6.96 -11.30
CA ASP A 122 -14.73 6.81 -12.76
C ASP A 122 -13.64 7.51 -13.58
N THR A 123 -13.15 8.70 -13.20
CA THR A 123 -12.30 9.49 -14.13
C THR A 123 -11.07 10.13 -13.51
N GLU A 124 -11.17 10.86 -12.40
CA GLU A 124 -10.02 11.61 -11.88
C GLU A 124 -9.06 10.76 -11.03
N LEU A 125 -9.56 9.91 -10.14
CA LEU A 125 -8.73 9.05 -9.28
C LEU A 125 -8.38 7.71 -9.92
N ALA A 126 -9.08 7.33 -10.99
CA ALA A 126 -8.91 6.03 -11.64
C ALA A 126 -7.46 5.80 -12.10
N PRO A 127 -6.77 6.76 -12.76
CA PRO A 127 -5.37 6.60 -13.17
C PRO A 127 -4.41 6.38 -12.00
N LEU A 128 -4.61 7.11 -10.90
CA LEU A 128 -3.78 6.97 -9.70
C LEU A 128 -4.03 5.63 -9.00
N ALA A 129 -5.28 5.27 -8.77
CA ALA A 129 -5.65 4.00 -8.16
C ALA A 129 -5.15 2.82 -9.01
N LEU A 130 -5.27 2.93 -10.34
CA LEU A 130 -4.77 1.93 -11.29
C LEU A 130 -3.24 1.81 -11.23
N HIS A 131 -2.49 2.91 -11.12
CA HIS A 131 -1.04 2.88 -10.94
C HIS A 131 -0.65 2.05 -9.70
N HIS A 132 -1.33 2.28 -8.58
CA HIS A 132 -1.07 1.55 -7.33
C HIS A 132 -1.62 0.11 -7.34
N LEU A 133 -2.69 -0.15 -8.09
CA LEU A 133 -3.22 -1.49 -8.32
C LEU A 133 -2.19 -2.36 -9.07
N HIS A 134 -1.52 -1.81 -10.08
CA HIS A 134 -0.42 -2.49 -10.76
C HIS A 134 0.75 -2.80 -9.82
N LYS A 135 1.13 -1.87 -8.94
CA LYS A 135 2.20 -2.10 -7.95
C LYS A 135 1.86 -3.23 -6.96
N THR A 136 0.64 -3.24 -6.43
CA THR A 136 0.21 -4.31 -5.51
C THR A 136 0.09 -5.66 -6.23
N ARG A 137 -0.38 -5.68 -7.49
CA ARG A 137 -0.36 -6.89 -8.35
C ARG A 137 1.05 -7.41 -8.57
N GLN A 138 2.01 -6.55 -8.90
CA GLN A 138 3.41 -6.94 -9.06
C GLN A 138 4.00 -7.51 -7.76
N ALA A 139 3.67 -6.93 -6.60
CA ALA A 139 4.11 -7.46 -5.31
C ALA A 139 3.57 -8.88 -5.05
N LEU A 140 2.30 -9.14 -5.37
CA LEU A 140 1.70 -10.48 -5.29
C LEU A 140 2.41 -11.48 -6.21
N ILE A 141 2.66 -11.12 -7.46
CA ILE A 141 3.37 -11.97 -8.43
C ILE A 141 4.79 -12.27 -7.93
N HIS A 142 5.52 -11.26 -7.47
CA HIS A 142 6.86 -11.45 -6.92
C HIS A 142 6.86 -12.35 -5.67
N PHE A 143 5.86 -12.23 -4.80
CA PHE A 143 5.70 -13.12 -3.66
C PHE A 143 5.54 -14.58 -4.12
N ALA A 144 4.63 -14.85 -5.06
CA ALA A 144 4.38 -16.19 -5.57
C ALA A 144 5.63 -16.80 -6.23
N GLN A 145 6.39 -16.01 -6.98
CA GLN A 145 7.66 -16.42 -7.58
C GLN A 145 8.75 -16.73 -6.55
N ARG A 146 8.77 -15.99 -5.43
CA ARG A 146 9.76 -16.17 -4.36
C ARG A 146 9.47 -17.38 -3.47
N TYR A 147 8.20 -17.75 -3.29
CA TYR A 147 7.77 -18.83 -2.41
C TYR A 147 7.01 -19.95 -3.15
N PRO A 148 7.59 -20.58 -4.20
CA PRO A 148 6.91 -21.63 -4.96
C PRO A 148 6.67 -22.90 -4.14
N HIS A 149 7.42 -23.09 -3.05
CA HIS A 149 7.29 -24.20 -2.12
C HIS A 149 6.12 -24.04 -1.13
N LEU A 150 5.38 -22.92 -1.17
CA LEU A 150 4.18 -22.67 -0.34
C LEU A 150 2.93 -22.63 -1.24
N PRO A 151 2.49 -23.76 -1.81
CA PRO A 151 1.44 -23.81 -2.83
C PRO A 151 0.09 -23.25 -2.34
N GLU A 152 -0.24 -23.39 -1.06
CA GLU A 152 -1.48 -22.85 -0.51
C GLU A 152 -1.50 -21.30 -0.51
N LEU A 153 -0.33 -20.66 -0.37
CA LEU A 153 -0.22 -19.21 -0.45
C LEU A 153 -0.25 -18.74 -1.90
N VAL A 154 0.38 -19.48 -2.81
CA VAL A 154 0.32 -19.20 -4.26
C VAL A 154 -1.11 -19.30 -4.76
N HIS A 155 -1.88 -20.29 -4.30
CA HIS A 155 -3.29 -20.43 -4.65
C HIS A 155 -4.13 -19.22 -4.19
N GLN A 156 -3.95 -18.76 -2.94
CA GLN A 156 -4.62 -17.56 -2.42
C GLN A 156 -4.29 -16.31 -3.25
N ILE A 157 -3.04 -16.18 -3.70
CA ILE A 157 -2.62 -15.07 -4.57
C ILE A 157 -3.32 -15.16 -5.93
N ASN A 158 -3.34 -16.33 -6.55
CA ASN A 158 -4.01 -16.52 -7.85
C ASN A 158 -5.50 -16.21 -7.74
N ASP A 159 -6.17 -16.66 -6.69
CA ASP A 159 -7.58 -16.35 -6.42
C ASP A 159 -7.80 -14.85 -6.26
N ALA A 160 -6.92 -14.15 -5.54
CA ALA A 160 -7.01 -12.70 -5.38
C ALA A 160 -6.87 -11.98 -6.73
N LEU A 161 -5.89 -12.38 -7.55
CA LEU A 161 -5.64 -11.80 -8.88
C LEU A 161 -6.77 -12.08 -9.88
N LEU A 162 -7.45 -13.24 -9.76
CA LEU A 162 -8.62 -13.56 -10.59
C LEU A 162 -9.83 -12.69 -10.22
N ARG A 163 -10.06 -12.45 -8.93
CA ARG A 163 -11.18 -11.63 -8.44
C ARG A 163 -11.03 -10.15 -8.76
N THR A 164 -9.79 -9.67 -8.88
CA THR A 164 -9.47 -8.29 -9.26
C THR A 164 -9.05 -8.16 -10.72
N HIS A 165 -9.29 -9.21 -11.52
CA HIS A 165 -9.01 -9.15 -12.93
C HIS A 165 -9.89 -8.06 -13.55
N LEU A 166 -9.25 -7.02 -14.07
CA LEU A 166 -9.92 -5.91 -14.72
C LEU A 166 -10.65 -6.48 -15.96
N HIS A 167 -11.97 -6.60 -15.89
CA HIS A 167 -12.78 -6.44 -17.09
C HIS A 167 -12.71 -4.96 -17.43
N ALA A 168 -12.09 -4.62 -18.55
CA ALA A 168 -12.17 -3.26 -19.07
C ALA A 168 -13.64 -2.82 -19.10
N PRO A 169 -13.96 -1.55 -18.78
CA PRO A 169 -15.27 -1.04 -19.11
C PRO A 169 -15.42 -1.24 -20.62
N VAL A 170 -16.44 -1.99 -21.04
CA VAL A 170 -16.87 -1.97 -22.43
C VAL A 170 -17.25 -0.53 -22.70
N LEU A 171 -16.38 0.18 -23.43
CA LEU A 171 -16.73 1.47 -24.01
C LEU A 171 -17.92 1.19 -24.93
N HIS A 172 -19.12 1.58 -24.49
CA HIS A 172 -20.31 1.64 -25.33
C HIS A 172 -20.34 2.97 -26.08
#